data_AF-A0A3D4E9W2-F1
#
_entry.id   AF-A0A3D4E9W2-F1
#
_cell.length_a   1.000
_cell.length_b   1.000
_cell.length_c   1.000
_cell.angle_alpha   90.00
_cell.angle_beta   90.00
_cell.angle_gamma   90.00
#
_symmetry.space_group_name_H-M   'P 1'
#
loop_
_entity.id
_entity.type
_entity.pdbx_description
1 polymer ?
#
loop_
_entity_poly.entity_id
_entity_poly.type
_entity_poly.pdbx_seq_one_letter_code
_entity_poly.pdbx_strand_id
1 'polypeptide(L)'
;MMATDTAGMVISTMSGLGSAQVFNPSLATQGSLVGAFLSITGVTLLFTADLHHLLIAGALDSYQTFPVQEVPDLGSMAEFVAKVVSASFAIGVKMSAPFIVLTLLMYVGMGVLSRVMPQVQVFMLALPLQVLLSVILMGLSLSALFAYWLSQFEQGMIFLLSP
;
A
#
# COMPACT_ATOMS: atom_id res chain seq x y z
N MET A 1 6.97 3.23 4.71
CA MET A 1 7.15 2.39 3.50
C MET A 1 6.35 1.08 3.54
N MET A 2 6.26 0.37 4.68
CA MET A 2 5.42 -0.85 4.78
C MET A 2 3.98 -0.68 4.28
N ALA A 3 3.38 0.49 4.50
CA ALA A 3 2.04 0.82 3.99
C ALA A 3 1.94 0.83 2.45
N THR A 4 2.93 1.40 1.74
CA THR A 4 2.94 1.47 0.27
C THR A 4 3.18 0.10 -0.37
N ASP A 5 4.04 -0.72 0.23
CA ASP A 5 4.28 -2.09 -0.22
C ASP A 5 3.03 -2.97 -0.03
N THR A 6 2.39 -2.89 1.15
CA THR A 6 1.14 -3.60 1.43
C THR A 6 0.04 -3.18 0.46
N ALA A 7 -0.13 -1.87 0.27
CA ALA A 7 -1.12 -1.34 -0.67
C ALA A 7 -0.86 -1.85 -2.09
N GLY A 8 0.39 -1.78 -2.56
CA GLY A 8 0.76 -2.21 -3.90
C GLY A 8 0.58 -3.71 -4.11
N MET A 9 0.86 -4.53 -3.10
CA MET A 9 0.62 -5.97 -3.17
C MET A 9 -0.87 -6.28 -3.33
N VAL A 10 -1.73 -5.68 -2.50
CA VAL A 10 -3.19 -5.88 -2.59
C VAL A 10 -3.73 -5.35 -3.92
N ILE A 11 -3.29 -4.16 -4.36
CA ILE A 11 -3.73 -3.57 -5.63
C ILE A 11 -3.28 -4.44 -6.81
N SER A 12 -2.06 -4.96 -6.79
CA SER A 12 -1.55 -5.86 -7.83
C SER A 12 -2.39 -7.13 -7.94
N THR A 13 -2.78 -7.72 -6.80
CA THR A 13 -3.64 -8.91 -6.78
C THR A 13 -5.05 -8.59 -7.27
N MET A 14 -5.64 -7.48 -6.81
CA MET A 14 -7.01 -7.10 -7.16
C MET A 14 -7.17 -6.61 -8.60
N SER A 15 -6.12 -6.02 -9.19
CA SER A 15 -6.14 -5.47 -10.56
C SER A 15 -5.89 -6.52 -11.65
N GLY A 16 -5.57 -7.75 -11.28
CA GLY A 16 -5.14 -8.79 -12.23
C GLY A 16 -3.70 -8.62 -12.73
N LEU A 17 -3.02 -7.51 -12.41
CA LEU A 17 -1.61 -7.27 -12.75
C LEU A 17 -0.66 -8.26 -12.06
N GLY A 18 -1.07 -8.84 -10.93
CA GLY A 18 -0.33 -9.90 -10.24
C GLY A 18 -0.25 -11.22 -11.02
N SER A 19 -1.14 -11.45 -11.98
CA SER A 19 -1.13 -12.69 -12.78
C SER A 19 0.13 -12.82 -13.65
N ALA A 20 0.73 -11.71 -14.09
CA ALA A 20 1.99 -11.70 -14.84
C ALA A 20 3.16 -12.37 -14.06
N GLN A 21 3.14 -12.28 -12.72
CA GLN A 21 4.15 -12.93 -11.87
C GLN A 21 3.90 -14.44 -11.73
N VAL A 22 2.65 -14.89 -11.88
CA VAL A 22 2.27 -16.32 -11.83
C VAL A 22 2.71 -17.04 -13.12
N PHE A 23 2.71 -16.36 -14.27
CA PHE A 23 3.10 -16.95 -15.55
C PHE A 23 4.62 -17.16 -15.70
N ASN A 24 5.45 -16.45 -14.95
CA ASN A 24 6.90 -16.63 -14.97
C ASN A 24 7.49 -16.73 -13.55
N PRO A 25 7.39 -17.91 -12.91
CA PRO A 25 7.91 -18.12 -11.56
C PRO A 25 9.43 -18.11 -11.46
N SER A 26 10.19 -18.25 -12.57
CA SER A 26 11.66 -18.10 -12.54
C SER A 26 12.09 -16.63 -12.44
N LEU A 27 11.19 -15.69 -12.74
CA LEU A 27 11.31 -14.26 -12.47
C LEU A 27 10.47 -13.82 -11.26
N ALA A 28 10.07 -14.73 -10.37
CA ALA A 28 9.31 -14.43 -9.15
C ALA A 28 10.12 -13.51 -8.22
N THR A 29 10.11 -12.22 -8.54
CA THR A 29 10.59 -11.15 -7.70
C THR A 29 9.67 -11.10 -6.49
N GLN A 30 10.25 -11.06 -5.27
CA GLN A 30 9.51 -11.04 -4.00
C GLN A 30 8.79 -9.69 -3.75
N GLY A 31 8.11 -9.15 -4.75
CA GLY A 31 7.44 -7.86 -4.65
C GLY A 31 6.53 -7.61 -5.84
N SER A 32 5.42 -6.91 -5.60
CA SER A 32 4.57 -6.48 -6.69
C SER A 32 5.18 -5.30 -7.45
N LEU A 33 5.07 -5.31 -8.78
CA LEU A 33 5.49 -4.17 -9.61
C LEU A 33 4.82 -2.86 -9.16
N VAL A 34 3.53 -2.94 -8.81
CA VAL A 34 2.77 -1.82 -8.26
C VAL A 34 3.34 -1.37 -6.92
N GLY A 35 3.70 -2.29 -6.03
CA GLY A 35 4.35 -1.97 -4.75
C GLY A 35 5.69 -1.27 -4.94
N ALA A 36 6.54 -1.78 -5.82
CA ALA A 36 7.80 -1.12 -6.15
C ALA A 36 7.58 0.30 -6.70
N PHE A 37 6.62 0.47 -7.61
CA PHE A 37 6.24 1.78 -8.15
C PHE A 37 5.75 2.74 -7.06
N LEU A 38 4.84 2.29 -6.19
CA LEU A 38 4.30 3.10 -5.10
C LEU A 38 5.37 3.46 -4.06
N SER A 39 6.28 2.54 -3.77
CA SER A 39 7.35 2.76 -2.80
C SER A 39 8.40 3.74 -3.34
N ILE A 40 8.85 3.60 -4.59
CA ILE A 40 9.78 4.58 -5.20
C ILE A 40 9.13 5.98 -5.25
N THR A 41 7.87 6.06 -5.67
CA THR A 41 7.13 7.33 -5.71
C THR A 41 6.95 7.92 -4.32
N GLY A 42 6.65 7.10 -3.30
CA GLY A 42 6.52 7.51 -1.91
C GLY A 42 7.83 8.08 -1.34
N VAL A 43 8.98 7.46 -1.64
CA VAL A 43 10.29 8.03 -1.26
C VAL A 43 10.49 9.39 -1.92
N THR A 44 10.28 9.48 -3.23
CA THR A 44 10.44 10.75 -3.96
C THR A 44 9.57 11.84 -3.36
N LEU A 45 8.31 11.55 -3.05
CA LEU A 45 7.39 12.51 -2.43
C LEU A 45 7.83 12.96 -1.04
N LEU A 46 8.37 12.05 -0.23
CA LEU A 46 8.91 12.37 1.10
C LEU A 46 10.05 13.39 1.00
N PHE A 47 10.94 13.24 0.02
CA PHE A 47 11.99 14.21 -0.23
C PHE A 47 11.45 15.54 -0.76
N THR A 48 10.53 15.52 -1.72
CA THR A 48 9.98 16.76 -2.29
C THR A 48 9.11 17.57 -1.32
N ALA A 49 8.54 16.93 -0.31
CA ALA A 49 7.73 17.57 0.71
C ALA A 49 8.52 17.83 2.02
N ASP A 50 9.85 17.72 1.98
CA ASP A 50 10.77 18.03 3.09
C ASP A 50 10.55 17.22 4.39
N LEU A 51 9.74 16.14 4.36
CA LEU A 51 9.48 15.28 5.52
C LEU A 51 10.72 14.49 5.98
N HIS A 52 11.77 14.45 5.18
CA HIS A 52 13.04 13.85 5.58
C HIS A 52 13.69 14.61 6.76
N HIS A 53 13.39 15.91 6.94
CA HIS A 53 13.82 16.66 8.12
C HIS A 53 13.15 16.14 9.41
N LEU A 54 11.88 15.73 9.36
CA LEU A 54 11.18 15.12 10.50
C LEU A 54 11.82 13.79 10.90
N LEU A 55 12.30 13.00 9.93
CA LEU A 55 13.03 11.76 10.20
C LEU A 55 14.33 12.03 10.95
N ILE A 56 15.08 13.07 10.55
CA ILE A 56 16.32 13.47 11.23
C ILE A 56 16.03 13.98 12.64
N ALA A 57 14.98 14.80 12.81
CA ALA A 57 14.54 15.28 14.13
C ALA A 57 14.18 14.11 15.06
N GLY A 58 13.43 13.12 14.56
CA GLY A 58 13.07 11.92 15.34
C GLY A 58 14.27 11.06 15.73
N ALA A 59 15.29 10.98 14.87
CA ALA A 59 16.53 10.30 15.20
C ALA A 59 17.29 11.02 16.33
N LEU A 60 17.32 12.35 16.32
CA LEU A 60 17.94 13.15 17.39
C LEU A 60 17.19 13.01 18.71
N ASP A 61 15.86 12.99 18.67
CA ASP A 61 15.02 12.86 19.86
C ASP A 61 15.10 11.46 20.49
N SER A 62 15.27 10.42 19.66
CA SER A 62 15.52 9.04 20.11
C SER A 62 16.72 8.93 21.07
N TYR A 63 17.77 9.75 20.89
CA TYR A 63 18.92 9.78 21.79
C TYR A 63 18.61 10.41 23.16
N GLN A 64 17.57 11.23 23.27
CA GLN A 64 17.10 11.77 24.55
C GLN A 64 16.21 10.76 25.29
N THR A 65 15.35 10.05 24.55
CA THR A 65 14.40 9.08 25.10
C THR A 65 15.06 7.75 25.51
N PHE A 66 16.13 7.33 24.82
CA PHE A 66 16.88 6.10 25.14
C PHE A 66 18.34 6.43 25.54
N PRO A 67 18.59 6.82 26.80
CA PRO A 67 19.94 7.04 27.28
C PRO A 67 20.76 5.75 27.28
N VAL A 68 22.02 5.82 26.84
CA VAL A 68 22.95 4.68 26.63
C VAL A 68 23.21 3.84 27.90
N GLN A 69 22.81 4.33 29.07
CA GLN A 69 23.10 3.71 30.37
C GLN A 69 21.93 2.89 30.95
N GLU A 70 20.72 2.97 30.38
CA GLU A 70 19.55 2.23 30.86
C GLU A 70 19.17 1.09 29.92
N VAL A 71 18.75 -0.05 30.50
CA VAL A 71 18.24 -1.18 29.70
C VAL A 71 16.86 -0.79 29.17
N PRO A 72 16.64 -0.75 27.85
CA PRO A 72 15.34 -0.39 27.29
C PRO A 72 14.25 -1.36 27.77
N ASP A 73 13.06 -0.85 28.06
CA ASP A 73 11.90 -1.70 28.32
C ASP A 73 11.47 -2.39 27.02
N LEU A 74 11.91 -3.64 26.87
CA LEU A 74 11.58 -4.49 25.73
C LEU A 74 10.06 -4.68 25.56
N GLY A 75 9.28 -4.61 26.63
CA GLY A 75 7.82 -4.74 26.59
C GLY A 75 7.17 -3.56 25.87
N SER A 76 7.45 -2.34 26.33
CA SER A 76 6.97 -1.11 25.68
C SER A 76 7.46 -0.99 24.24
N MET A 77 8.71 -1.37 23.94
CA MET A 77 9.22 -1.35 22.56
C MET A 77 8.48 -2.34 21.64
N ALA A 78 8.21 -3.56 22.11
CA ALA A 78 7.47 -4.55 21.34
C ALA A 78 6.03 -4.10 21.06
N GLU A 79 5.35 -3.52 22.06
CA GLU A 79 4.01 -2.97 21.89
C GLU A 79 3.99 -1.80 20.90
N PHE A 80 4.97 -0.90 20.99
CA PHE A 80 5.12 0.21 20.09
C PHE A 80 5.34 -0.25 18.64
N VAL A 81 6.26 -1.20 18.41
CA VAL A 81 6.51 -1.78 17.08
C VAL A 81 5.24 -2.44 16.53
N ALA A 82 4.54 -3.23 17.35
CA ALA A 82 3.28 -3.87 16.94
C ALA A 82 2.22 -2.84 16.52
N LYS A 83 2.10 -1.72 17.26
CA LYS A 83 1.20 -0.61 16.94
C LYS A 83 1.56 0.06 15.62
N VAL A 84 2.83 0.35 15.38
CA VAL A 84 3.31 0.97 14.12
C VAL A 84 3.08 0.05 12.92
N VAL A 85 3.34 -1.25 13.07
CA VAL A 85 3.10 -2.26 12.02
C VAL A 85 1.60 -2.36 11.72
N SER A 86 0.76 -2.46 12.75
CA SER A 86 -0.70 -2.52 12.61
C SER A 86 -1.26 -1.28 11.92
N ALA A 87 -0.82 -0.09 12.33
CA ALA A 87 -1.21 1.18 11.71
C ALA A 87 -0.78 1.25 10.24
N SER A 88 0.47 0.87 9.94
CA SER A 88 1.00 0.84 8.57
C SER A 88 0.22 -0.12 7.66
N PHE A 89 -0.12 -1.30 8.18
CA PHE A 89 -0.95 -2.28 7.47
C PHE A 89 -2.36 -1.73 7.21
N ALA A 90 -2.99 -1.12 8.22
CA ALA A 90 -4.32 -0.51 8.08
C ALA A 90 -4.33 0.62 7.04
N ILE A 91 -3.30 1.47 7.00
CA ILE A 91 -3.14 2.50 5.97
C ILE A 91 -3.02 1.85 4.59
N GLY A 92 -2.18 0.81 4.46
CA GLY A 92 -2.01 0.08 3.21
C GLY A 92 -3.32 -0.51 2.69
N VAL A 93 -4.09 -1.18 3.55
CA VAL A 93 -5.41 -1.74 3.20
C VAL A 93 -6.41 -0.65 2.81
N LYS A 94 -6.44 0.48 3.53
CA LYS A 94 -7.30 1.63 3.18
C LYS A 94 -6.95 2.21 1.82
N MET A 95 -5.67 2.30 1.47
CA MET A 95 -5.23 2.73 0.13
C MET A 95 -5.70 1.76 -0.96
N SER A 96 -5.81 0.47 -0.67
CA SER A 96 -6.32 -0.54 -1.61
C SER A 96 -7.85 -0.62 -1.70
N ALA A 97 -8.58 0.01 -0.78
CA ALA A 97 -10.04 -0.01 -0.73
C ALA A 97 -10.75 0.30 -2.07
N PRO A 98 -10.41 1.36 -2.84
CA PRO A 98 -11.07 1.64 -4.10
C PRO A 98 -10.91 0.52 -5.14
N PHE A 99 -9.76 -0.18 -5.13
CA PHE A 99 -9.52 -1.31 -6.02
C PHE A 99 -10.30 -2.54 -5.60
N ILE A 100 -10.41 -2.79 -4.29
CA ILE A 100 -11.24 -3.89 -3.77
C ILE A 100 -12.70 -3.70 -4.21
N VAL A 101 -13.23 -2.49 -4.06
CA VAL A 101 -14.60 -2.16 -4.47
C VAL A 101 -14.77 -2.31 -5.98
N LEU A 102 -13.84 -1.78 -6.78
CA LEU A 102 -13.86 -1.94 -8.24
C LEU A 102 -13.92 -3.41 -8.63
N THR A 103 -13.01 -4.23 -8.11
CA THR A 103 -12.92 -5.66 -8.44
C THR A 103 -14.15 -6.43 -7.99
N LEU A 104 -14.71 -6.10 -6.83
CA LEU A 104 -15.95 -6.69 -6.35
C LEU A 104 -17.13 -6.37 -7.27
N LEU A 105 -17.28 -5.11 -7.68
CA LEU A 105 -18.31 -4.71 -8.66
C LEU A 105 -18.13 -5.43 -10.00
N MET A 106 -16.88 -5.58 -10.43
CA MET A 106 -16.51 -6.29 -11.65
C MET A 106 -16.95 -7.77 -11.56
N TYR A 107 -16.63 -8.48 -10.48
CA TYR A 107 -17.07 -9.87 -10.30
C TYR A 107 -18.59 -10.03 -10.22
N VAL A 108 -19.29 -9.10 -9.57
CA VAL A 108 -20.77 -9.09 -9.56
C VAL A 108 -21.32 -8.89 -10.97
N GLY A 109 -20.83 -7.90 -11.72
CA GLY A 109 -21.25 -7.64 -13.10
C GLY A 109 -21.01 -8.84 -14.01
N MET A 110 -19.87 -9.50 -13.86
CA MET A 110 -19.50 -10.70 -14.60
C MET A 110 -20.40 -11.90 -14.26
N GLY A 111 -20.78 -12.04 -12.99
CA GLY A 111 -21.74 -13.05 -12.54
C GLY A 111 -23.15 -12.84 -13.11
N VAL A 112 -23.55 -11.59 -13.34
CA VAL A 112 -24.81 -11.28 -14.04
C VAL A 112 -24.68 -11.59 -15.53
N LEU A 113 -23.59 -11.15 -16.18
CA LEU A 113 -23.33 -11.40 -17.59
C LEU A 113 -23.29 -12.89 -17.94
N SER A 114 -22.72 -13.73 -17.07
CA SER A 114 -22.65 -15.19 -17.28
C SER A 114 -24.03 -15.85 -17.30
N ARG A 115 -25.03 -15.28 -16.61
CA ARG A 115 -26.43 -15.74 -16.72
C ARG A 115 -27.12 -15.26 -17.99
N VAL A 116 -26.80 -14.06 -18.48
CA VAL A 116 -27.44 -13.47 -19.66
C VAL A 116 -26.89 -14.04 -20.97
N MET A 117 -25.58 -14.27 -21.05
CA MET A 117 -24.90 -14.80 -22.23
C MET A 117 -24.01 -16.01 -21.88
N PRO A 118 -24.61 -17.17 -21.56
CA PRO A 118 -23.88 -18.37 -21.10
C PRO A 118 -22.97 -18.99 -22.18
N GLN A 119 -23.17 -18.66 -23.45
CA GLN A 119 -22.31 -19.10 -24.55
C GLN A 119 -20.99 -18.32 -24.64
N VAL A 120 -20.90 -17.13 -24.03
CA VAL A 120 -19.68 -16.33 -24.01
C VAL A 120 -18.82 -16.77 -22.84
N GLN A 121 -17.54 -17.07 -23.09
CA GLN A 121 -16.55 -17.30 -22.03
C GLN A 121 -16.21 -15.98 -21.35
N VAL A 122 -17.07 -15.54 -20.43
CA VAL A 122 -16.95 -14.23 -19.76
C VAL A 122 -15.59 -14.10 -19.06
N PHE A 123 -15.05 -15.18 -18.51
CA PHE A 123 -13.71 -15.22 -17.89
C PHE A 123 -12.57 -14.76 -18.83
N MET A 124 -12.67 -15.03 -20.13
CA MET A 124 -11.64 -14.62 -21.09
C MET A 124 -11.67 -13.10 -21.35
N LEU A 125 -12.86 -12.49 -21.27
CA LEU A 125 -13.02 -11.03 -21.33
C LEU A 125 -12.74 -10.33 -19.99
N ALA A 126 -12.86 -11.06 -18.88
CA ALA A 126 -12.72 -10.52 -17.53
C ALA A 126 -11.34 -9.90 -17.29
N LEU A 127 -10.28 -10.65 -17.62
CA LEU A 127 -8.90 -10.27 -17.30
C LEU A 127 -8.47 -8.98 -18.02
N PRO A 128 -8.65 -8.85 -19.36
CA PRO A 128 -8.32 -7.59 -20.04
C PRO A 128 -9.12 -6.40 -19.50
N LEU A 129 -10.42 -6.58 -19.23
CA LEU A 129 -11.28 -5.52 -18.71
C LEU A 129 -10.84 -5.08 -17.30
N GLN A 130 -10.51 -6.05 -16.43
CA GLN A 130 -10.06 -5.83 -15.07
C GLN A 130 -8.79 -5.00 -15.03
N VAL A 131 -7.79 -5.36 -15.84
CA VAL A 131 -6.52 -4.65 -15.92
C VAL A 131 -6.75 -3.22 -16.43
N LEU A 132 -7.54 -3.05 -17.49
CA LEU A 132 -7.79 -1.75 -18.11
C LEU A 132 -8.48 -0.79 -17.13
N LEU A 133 -9.56 -1.22 -16.46
CA LEU A 133 -10.25 -0.42 -15.46
C LEU A 133 -9.36 -0.10 -14.25
N SER A 134 -8.53 -1.06 -13.82
CA SER A 134 -7.62 -0.85 -12.70
C SER A 134 -6.52 0.15 -13.01
N VAL A 135 -5.97 0.14 -14.23
CA VAL A 135 -4.96 1.12 -14.66
C VAL A 135 -5.57 2.52 -14.76
N ILE A 136 -6.80 2.65 -15.27
CA ILE A 136 -7.54 3.93 -15.27
C ILE A 136 -7.75 4.42 -13.84
N LEU A 137 -8.26 3.55 -12.96
CA LEU A 137 -8.50 3.88 -11.56
C LEU A 137 -7.20 4.29 -10.87
N MET A 138 -6.09 3.60 -11.15
CA MET A 138 -4.77 3.97 -10.64
C MET A 138 -4.41 5.39 -11.05
N GLY A 139 -4.49 5.73 -12.35
CA GLY A 139 -4.17 7.07 -12.82
C GLY A 139 -5.02 8.17 -12.17
N LEU A 140 -6.32 7.92 -11.97
CA LEU A 140 -7.23 8.88 -11.36
C LEU A 140 -7.07 9.00 -9.83
N SER A 141 -6.79 7.89 -9.15
CA SER A 141 -6.71 7.86 -7.69
C SER A 141 -5.31 8.13 -7.14
N LEU A 142 -4.25 8.05 -7.97
CA LEU A 142 -2.86 8.14 -7.53
C LEU A 142 -2.57 9.37 -6.67
N SER A 143 -3.04 10.54 -7.11
CA SER A 143 -2.85 11.80 -6.39
C SER A 143 -3.52 11.77 -5.00
N ALA A 144 -4.76 11.28 -4.94
CA ALA A 144 -5.50 11.17 -3.68
C ALA A 144 -4.87 10.14 -2.72
N LEU A 145 -4.38 9.01 -3.24
CA LEU A 145 -3.69 7.97 -2.46
C LEU A 145 -2.42 8.52 -1.81
N PHE A 146 -1.60 9.25 -2.56
CA PHE A 146 -0.38 9.83 -2.02
C PHE A 146 -0.63 11.00 -1.08
N ALA A 147 -1.64 11.85 -1.35
CA ALA A 147 -2.05 12.89 -0.42
C ALA A 147 -2.48 12.30 0.93
N TYR A 148 -3.30 11.25 0.90
CA TYR A 148 -3.71 10.51 2.10
C TYR A 148 -2.49 9.89 2.81
N TRP A 149 -1.63 9.19 2.08
CA TRP A 149 -0.44 8.56 2.65
C TRP A 149 0.50 9.57 3.33
N LEU A 150 0.76 10.71 2.67
CA LEU A 150 1.63 11.76 3.21
C LEU A 150 1.06 12.33 4.52
N SER A 151 -0.25 12.59 4.56
CA SER A 151 -0.92 13.09 5.77
C SER A 151 -0.83 12.10 6.95
N GLN A 152 -0.97 10.80 6.68
CA GLN A 152 -0.86 9.76 7.70
C GLN A 152 0.59 9.56 8.15
N PHE A 153 1.55 9.70 7.24
CA PHE A 153 2.98 9.65 7.57
C PHE A 153 3.37 10.81 8.48
N GLU A 154 2.96 12.04 8.15
CA GLU A 154 3.21 13.23 8.95
C GLU A 154 2.59 13.10 10.35
N GLN A 155 1.31 12.71 10.45
CA GLN A 155 0.65 12.49 11.75
C GLN A 155 1.36 11.41 12.57
N GLY A 156 1.79 10.33 11.92
CA GLY A 156 2.59 9.29 12.55
C GLY A 156 3.89 9.82 13.12
N MET A 157 4.63 10.65 12.36
CA MET A 157 5.88 11.26 12.82
C MET A 157 5.68 12.28 13.93
N ILE A 158 4.64 13.12 13.85
CA ILE A 158 4.33 14.11 14.89
C ILE A 158 4.00 13.42 16.21
N PHE A 159 3.22 12.32 16.17
CA PHE A 159 2.92 11.52 17.37
C PHE A 159 4.19 10.96 18.04
N LEU A 160 5.25 10.71 17.28
CA LEU A 160 6.54 10.24 17.81
C LEU A 160 7.40 11.36 18.39
N LEU A 161 7.19 12.59 17.91
CA LEU A 161 7.95 13.78 18.29
C LEU A 161 7.26 14.60 19.41
N SER A 162 6.01 14.29 19.74
CA SER A 162 5.32 14.88 20.89
C SER A 162 5.71 14.12 22.17
N PRO A 163 6.38 14.77 23.13
CA PRO A 163 6.81 14.15 24.39
C PRO A 163 5.64 13.73 25.29
#